data_AF-A0A1F7VDI9-F1
#
_entry.id   AF-A0A1F7VDI9-F1
#
_cell.length_a   1.000
_cell.length_b   1.000
_cell.length_c   1.000
_cell.angle_alpha   90.00
_cell.angle_beta   90.00
_cell.angle_gamma   90.00
#
_symmetry.space_group_name_H-M   'P 1'
#
loop_
_entity.id
_entity.type
_entity.pdbx_description
1 polymer ?
#
loop_
_entity_poly.entity_id
_entity_poly.type
_entity_poly.pdbx_seq_one_letter_code
_entity_poly.pdbx_strand_id
1 'polypeptide(L)'
;MKRFTIGVIFPVLLALVVGYPAAAHELTFSENTTVYITDLGLNLTVLSGGTADSMTVNSGNVQFTLLSGQTVTIQSSNGRNLSASPQTAAATCVGTGTTSQITLSTAGTVTLTPSSNAMCTSSTGSGGTSSGGGGGGGSTTTTTQTAPTNITVTDAKIGTALKVSWTKPTNTEFSFVRIYRSEVKGQKGTALPDAQTGASFTDTGLTKGKTYYYAVVAVSKTGTESTNTQQYEGIPTALAAAATKQITGATGGMVALSDNSASITLPSGAVSGTADVSITPTATYSSLASAQGAVGGQAYEIAVSVGTSAVITFSKPVTLMFQYTEEMVKGLKESSLKLQYWDATAKKWIEVAGTLNTATNTITAQISHLTLFVIVGDKTTLASAGDLIKLTCAAGAGVNDPCRSVYYLGSDLKRYVFPNEVTFKSWYADFSGVKEVTREELQSYPIKANVTMRPGTYLIKITTDPKTYAVEPGGVLRWIPTEEIATSLYGAAWAKKIVDVADPFFINYQSANAVANKLTATQYPAGTVIKYASAPTTYYYVEGGKKRALSSSSLTQNSLRTEFVVTAPSSVEYINSTAVNSTETGIMTVAGP
;
A
#
# COMPACT_ATOMS: atom_id res chain seq x y z
N MET A 1 -20.13 55.78 -5.72
CA MET A 1 -21.32 55.05 -6.22
C MET A 1 -20.89 53.61 -6.48
N LYS A 2 -21.50 52.52 -6.04
CA LYS A 2 -22.68 52.17 -5.24
C LYS A 2 -22.23 51.05 -4.28
N ARG A 3 -22.83 50.97 -3.08
CA ARG A 3 -22.66 49.84 -2.16
C ARG A 3 -23.36 48.60 -2.75
N PHE A 4 -22.70 47.45 -2.74
CA PHE A 4 -23.36 46.15 -2.86
C PHE A 4 -22.84 45.23 -1.76
N THR A 5 -23.75 44.80 -0.90
CA THR A 5 -23.58 43.76 0.10
C THR A 5 -24.12 42.46 -0.50
N ILE A 6 -23.31 41.40 -0.55
CA ILE A 6 -23.67 40.01 -0.82
C ILE A 6 -22.77 39.22 0.16
N GLY A 7 -23.23 38.43 1.12
CA GLY A 7 -24.28 37.42 1.06
C GLY A 7 -23.59 36.05 1.11
N VAL A 8 -23.39 35.51 2.32
CA VAL A 8 -22.69 34.25 2.62
C VAL A 8 -23.26 33.07 1.83
N ILE A 9 -22.48 32.47 0.92
CA ILE A 9 -22.60 31.07 0.45
C ILE A 9 -21.19 30.56 0.07
N PHE A 10 -20.76 29.47 0.72
CA PHE A 10 -19.57 28.67 0.38
C PHE A 10 -19.66 28.15 -1.06
N PRO A 11 -18.59 28.28 -1.87
CA PRO A 11 -17.94 27.05 -2.31
C PRO A 11 -16.39 27.15 -2.39
N VAL A 12 -15.78 25.97 -2.30
CA VAL A 12 -14.36 25.69 -2.51
C VAL A 12 -13.84 26.36 -3.79
N LEU A 13 -12.95 27.34 -3.64
CA LEU A 13 -12.26 28.01 -4.74
C LEU A 13 -11.04 27.18 -5.16
N LEU A 14 -11.17 26.41 -6.24
CA LEU A 14 -10.04 25.84 -6.97
C LEU A 14 -9.50 26.93 -7.91
N ALA A 15 -8.41 27.59 -7.54
CA ALA A 15 -7.77 28.60 -8.39
C ALA A 15 -7.01 27.93 -9.55
N LEU A 16 -7.63 27.95 -10.73
CA LEU A 16 -6.99 27.66 -12.01
C LEU A 16 -6.58 29.00 -12.64
N VAL A 17 -5.27 29.31 -12.69
CA VAL A 17 -4.78 30.51 -13.40
C VAL A 17 -4.54 30.13 -14.86
N VAL A 18 -5.43 30.57 -15.74
CA VAL A 18 -5.23 30.55 -17.20
C VAL A 18 -4.62 31.89 -17.60
N GLY A 19 -3.45 31.87 -18.24
CA GLY A 19 -2.75 33.09 -18.66
C GLY A 19 -3.44 33.79 -19.83
N TYR A 20 -3.82 35.05 -19.63
CA TYR A 20 -3.96 36.05 -20.69
C TYR A 20 -3.40 37.40 -20.17
N PRO A 21 -2.74 38.21 -21.02
CA PRO A 21 -2.05 39.41 -20.59
C PRO A 21 -3.04 40.58 -20.51
N ALA A 22 -3.39 41.01 -19.30
CA ALA A 22 -4.11 42.26 -19.10
C ALA A 22 -3.84 42.78 -17.68
N ALA A 23 -3.13 43.92 -17.61
CA ALA A 23 -2.89 44.77 -16.44
C ALA A 23 -2.58 44.03 -15.13
N ALA A 24 -1.30 44.04 -14.71
CA ALA A 24 -0.86 43.58 -13.38
C ALA A 24 -1.72 44.25 -12.29
N HIS A 25 -2.74 43.55 -11.84
CA HIS A 25 -3.59 43.98 -10.74
C HIS A 25 -2.98 43.38 -9.48
N GLU A 26 -2.73 44.23 -8.50
CA GLU A 26 -2.22 43.83 -7.20
C GLU A 26 -3.10 42.73 -6.60
N LEU A 27 -2.51 41.56 -6.34
CA LEU A 27 -3.16 40.46 -5.65
C LEU A 27 -3.35 40.85 -4.20
N THR A 28 -4.60 41.13 -3.81
CA THR A 28 -4.95 41.50 -2.44
C THR A 28 -5.60 40.32 -1.72
N PHE A 29 -5.06 39.93 -0.57
CA PHE A 29 -5.63 38.88 0.28
C PHE A 29 -6.62 39.53 1.27
N SER A 30 -7.87 39.71 0.88
CA SER A 30 -8.90 40.31 1.74
C SER A 30 -9.36 39.39 2.89
N GLU A 31 -9.10 38.09 2.77
CA GLU A 31 -9.42 37.06 3.76
C GLU A 31 -8.28 36.02 3.82
N ASN A 32 -8.26 35.20 4.88
CA ASN A 32 -7.26 34.14 5.03
C ASN A 32 -7.42 33.12 3.89
N THR A 33 -6.35 32.89 3.14
CA THR A 33 -6.34 32.01 1.97
C THR A 33 -5.48 30.78 2.25
N THR A 34 -6.03 29.58 2.05
CA THR A 34 -5.30 28.32 2.27
C THR A 34 -4.62 27.83 0.99
N VAL A 35 -3.38 27.38 1.12
CA VAL A 35 -2.52 26.88 0.03
C VAL A 35 -2.02 25.49 0.39
N TYR A 36 -2.18 24.53 -0.52
CA TYR A 36 -1.77 23.14 -0.30
C TYR A 36 -0.46 22.81 -1.01
N ILE A 37 0.51 22.25 -0.27
CA ILE A 37 1.80 21.78 -0.76
C ILE A 37 1.75 20.25 -0.84
N THR A 38 1.67 19.72 -2.06
CA THR A 38 1.38 18.30 -2.34
C THR A 38 2.47 17.35 -1.88
N ASP A 39 3.75 17.71 -2.04
CA ASP A 39 4.88 16.83 -1.71
C ASP A 39 5.03 16.65 -0.19
N LEU A 40 4.51 17.60 0.58
CA LEU A 40 4.58 17.60 2.05
C LEU A 40 3.23 17.32 2.71
N GLY A 41 2.15 17.20 1.94
CA GLY A 41 0.78 17.07 2.44
C GLY A 41 0.39 18.19 3.41
N LEU A 42 0.83 19.44 3.14
CA LEU A 42 0.77 20.55 4.08
C LEU A 42 -0.17 21.66 3.60
N ASN A 43 -1.05 22.14 4.49
CA ASN A 43 -1.79 23.39 4.29
C ASN A 43 -1.05 24.56 4.93
N LEU A 44 -0.71 25.58 4.15
CA LEU A 44 -0.26 26.89 4.61
C LEU A 44 -1.42 27.87 4.53
N THR A 45 -1.44 28.87 5.41
CA THR A 45 -2.45 29.92 5.40
C THR A 45 -1.78 31.25 5.12
N VAL A 46 -2.10 31.88 3.99
CA VAL A 46 -1.80 33.29 3.75
C VAL A 46 -2.81 34.11 4.51
N LEU A 47 -2.34 34.94 5.44
CA LEU A 47 -3.22 35.75 6.28
C LEU A 47 -3.78 36.94 5.51
N SER A 48 -5.02 37.31 5.84
CA SER A 48 -5.69 38.49 5.30
C SER A 48 -4.92 39.77 5.60
N GLY A 49 -4.97 40.76 4.70
CA GLY A 49 -4.34 42.07 4.83
C GLY A 49 -3.03 42.23 4.06
N GLY A 50 -2.51 41.16 3.44
CA GLY A 50 -1.32 41.22 2.59
C GLY A 50 -1.63 41.55 1.13
N THR A 51 -0.64 42.06 0.41
CA THR A 51 -0.68 42.25 -1.04
C THR A 51 0.57 41.70 -1.72
N ALA A 52 0.44 41.23 -2.96
CA ALA A 52 1.52 40.74 -3.81
C ALA A 52 1.27 41.12 -5.28
N ASP A 53 2.29 41.09 -6.12
CA ASP A 53 2.13 41.25 -7.57
C ASP A 53 1.71 39.92 -8.22
N SER A 54 2.31 38.81 -7.78
CA SER A 54 1.90 37.47 -8.19
C SER A 54 2.23 36.41 -7.14
N MET A 55 1.54 35.28 -7.22
CA MET A 55 1.77 34.10 -6.40
C MET A 55 1.71 32.84 -7.26
N THR A 56 2.68 31.96 -7.12
CA THR A 56 2.73 30.65 -7.79
C THR A 56 2.94 29.55 -6.77
N VAL A 57 2.10 28.50 -6.82
CA VAL A 57 2.19 27.35 -5.91
C VAL A 57 2.80 26.18 -6.67
N ASN A 58 3.93 25.68 -6.19
CA ASN A 58 4.59 24.49 -6.71
C ASN A 58 4.40 23.31 -5.73
N SER A 59 4.74 22.10 -6.16
CA SER A 59 4.51 20.88 -5.38
C SER A 59 5.22 20.86 -4.00
N GLY A 60 6.35 21.57 -3.86
CA GLY A 60 7.15 21.64 -2.64
C GLY A 60 7.42 23.05 -2.08
N ASN A 61 7.01 24.13 -2.77
CA ASN A 61 7.25 25.52 -2.34
C ASN A 61 6.21 26.49 -2.90
N VAL A 62 6.23 27.73 -2.41
CA VAL A 62 5.39 28.83 -2.92
C VAL A 62 6.27 30.01 -3.30
N GLN A 63 6.06 30.58 -4.48
CA GLN A 63 6.77 31.78 -4.93
C GLN A 63 5.83 32.98 -4.91
N PHE A 64 6.30 34.09 -4.35
CA PHE A 64 5.62 35.38 -4.36
C PHE A 64 6.50 36.40 -5.09
N THR A 65 5.92 37.21 -5.96
CA THR A 65 6.60 38.42 -6.46
C THR A 65 6.00 39.62 -5.74
N LEU A 66 6.83 40.40 -5.05
CA LEU A 66 6.41 41.58 -4.29
C LEU A 66 6.96 42.85 -4.92
N LEU A 67 6.14 43.90 -5.02
CA LEU A 67 6.63 45.25 -5.34
C LEU A 67 7.05 45.98 -4.06
N SER A 68 7.77 47.09 -4.21
CA SER A 68 8.19 47.92 -3.07
C SER A 68 6.99 48.35 -2.23
N GLY A 69 7.03 48.03 -0.93
CA GLY A 69 5.96 48.35 0.02
C GLY A 69 4.90 47.26 0.23
N GLN A 70 4.90 46.20 -0.57
CA GLN A 70 3.98 45.07 -0.41
C GLN A 70 4.47 44.07 0.64
N THR A 71 3.54 43.48 1.37
CA THR A 71 3.85 42.46 2.38
C THR A 71 2.82 41.33 2.39
N VAL A 72 3.28 40.11 2.66
CA VAL A 72 2.42 38.93 2.81
C VAL A 72 2.85 38.14 4.03
N THR A 73 1.93 37.85 4.96
CA THR A 73 2.20 36.96 6.10
C THR A 73 1.66 35.57 5.83
N ILE A 74 2.53 34.57 5.98
CA ILE A 74 2.18 33.16 5.79
C ILE A 74 2.34 32.44 7.13
N GLN A 75 1.31 31.68 7.49
CA GLN A 75 1.26 30.87 8.68
C GLN A 75 1.28 29.38 8.33
N SER A 76 2.12 28.62 9.03
CA SER A 76 1.95 27.18 9.15
C SER A 76 1.20 26.85 10.43
N SER A 77 -0.02 26.33 10.31
CA SER A 77 -0.90 25.99 11.43
C SER A 77 -0.42 24.80 12.27
N ASN A 78 0.56 24.05 11.77
CA ASN A 78 1.21 22.95 12.47
C ASN A 78 2.65 23.27 12.88
N GLY A 79 3.10 24.52 12.82
CA GLY A 79 4.41 24.93 13.34
C GLY A 79 5.64 24.55 12.52
N ARG A 80 5.49 24.03 11.29
CA ARG A 80 6.64 23.77 10.39
C ARG A 80 7.50 25.01 10.19
N ASN A 81 8.82 24.87 10.29
CA ASN A 81 9.73 25.97 10.03
C ASN A 81 9.60 26.43 8.58
N LEU A 82 9.47 27.74 8.37
CA LEU A 82 9.35 28.34 7.05
C LEU A 82 10.62 29.13 6.76
N SER A 83 11.18 28.94 5.57
CA SER A 83 12.32 29.70 5.08
C SER A 83 11.94 30.46 3.82
N ALA A 84 12.53 31.63 3.63
CA ALA A 84 12.34 32.44 2.43
C ALA A 84 13.71 32.71 1.78
N SER A 85 13.75 32.89 0.46
CA SER A 85 14.94 33.33 -0.27
C SER A 85 14.51 34.20 -1.45
N PRO A 86 15.15 35.36 -1.70
CA PRO A 86 16.40 35.86 -1.11
C PRO A 86 16.25 36.50 0.29
N GLN A 87 15.04 36.57 0.84
CA GLN A 87 14.79 37.15 2.16
C GLN A 87 15.35 36.31 3.30
N THR A 88 16.29 36.83 4.09
CA THR A 88 16.90 36.09 5.22
C THR A 88 16.09 36.08 6.52
N ALA A 89 14.82 36.50 6.49
CA ALA A 89 13.98 36.52 7.68
C ALA A 89 13.62 35.08 8.10
N ALA A 90 13.77 34.79 9.39
CA ALA A 90 13.37 33.51 9.95
C ALA A 90 11.87 33.52 10.30
N ALA A 91 11.21 32.37 10.15
CA ALA A 91 9.86 32.20 10.67
C ALA A 91 9.85 32.36 12.19
N THR A 92 8.90 33.13 12.70
CA THR A 92 8.67 33.31 14.13
C THR A 92 7.64 32.29 14.60
N CYS A 93 7.89 31.61 15.72
CA CYS A 93 6.82 30.85 16.37
C CYS A 93 5.84 31.81 17.02
N VAL A 94 4.56 31.58 16.80
CA VAL A 94 3.48 32.36 17.42
C VAL A 94 2.69 31.44 18.36
N GLY A 95 2.47 31.90 19.59
CA GLY A 95 1.90 31.08 20.68
C GLY A 95 2.91 30.14 21.34
N THR A 96 2.45 29.05 21.95
CA THR A 96 3.27 28.02 22.63
C THR A 96 4.10 27.13 21.68
N GLY A 97 4.47 27.63 20.49
CA GLY A 97 5.24 26.90 19.47
C GLY A 97 4.40 26.03 18.53
N THR A 98 3.07 26.16 18.54
CA THR A 98 2.15 25.35 17.73
C THR A 98 1.91 25.88 16.32
N THR A 99 2.26 27.15 16.06
CA THR A 99 2.19 27.76 14.74
C THR A 99 3.48 28.53 14.43
N SER A 100 3.86 28.56 13.17
CA SER A 100 4.96 29.40 12.69
C SER A 100 4.40 30.42 11.72
N GLN A 101 4.94 31.64 11.74
CA GLN A 101 4.60 32.69 10.81
C GLN A 101 5.86 33.29 10.19
N ILE A 102 5.77 33.67 8.94
CA ILE A 102 6.80 34.46 8.28
C ILE A 102 6.13 35.55 7.44
N THR A 103 6.61 36.78 7.58
CA THR A 103 6.14 37.91 6.77
C THR A 103 7.17 38.21 5.69
N LEU A 104 6.76 38.11 4.43
CA LEU A 104 7.54 38.45 3.26
C LEU A 104 7.37 39.93 2.94
N SER A 105 8.46 40.64 2.71
CA SER A 105 8.46 42.08 2.42
C SER A 105 9.59 42.50 1.46
N THR A 106 10.42 41.57 1.03
CA THR A 106 11.53 41.84 0.09
C THR A 106 10.98 41.99 -1.32
N ALA A 107 11.20 43.15 -1.95
CA ALA A 107 10.77 43.39 -3.32
C ALA A 107 11.51 42.46 -4.31
N GLY A 108 10.79 41.92 -5.29
CA GLY A 108 11.25 40.88 -6.20
C GLY A 108 10.60 39.52 -5.91
N THR A 109 11.09 38.46 -6.57
CA THR A 109 10.58 37.10 -6.39
C THR A 109 11.19 36.45 -5.16
N VAL A 110 10.33 36.04 -4.22
CA VAL A 110 10.67 35.37 -2.97
C VAL A 110 10.11 33.95 -2.98
N THR A 111 10.98 32.96 -2.84
CA THR A 111 10.59 31.56 -2.69
C THR A 111 10.45 31.19 -1.23
N LEU A 112 9.22 30.85 -0.82
CA LEU A 112 8.90 30.31 0.49
C LEU A 112 8.99 28.78 0.45
N THR A 113 9.87 28.22 1.28
CA THR A 113 10.08 26.77 1.39
C THR A 113 9.79 26.30 2.81
N PRO A 114 8.72 25.51 3.01
CA PRO A 114 8.47 24.82 4.27
C PRO A 114 9.46 23.67 4.48
N SER A 115 9.86 23.46 5.74
CA SER A 115 10.67 22.30 6.09
C SER A 115 9.91 20.99 5.88
N SER A 116 10.65 19.93 5.52
CA SER A 116 10.10 18.57 5.44
C SER A 116 9.78 17.96 6.80
N ASN A 117 10.47 18.38 7.87
CA ASN A 117 10.27 17.87 9.24
C ASN A 117 10.62 18.87 10.37
N ALA A 118 11.42 19.91 10.11
CA ALA A 118 11.89 20.81 11.16
C ALA A 118 10.78 21.75 11.64
N MET A 119 10.54 21.82 12.94
CA MET A 119 9.52 22.69 13.53
C MET A 119 10.15 24.02 13.95
N CYS A 120 9.36 25.09 13.98
CA CYS A 120 9.81 26.36 14.54
C CYS A 120 10.07 26.17 16.05
N THR A 121 11.04 26.88 16.61
CA THR A 121 11.31 26.89 18.06
C THR A 121 11.28 28.34 18.57
N SER A 122 10.57 28.61 19.68
CA SER A 122 10.54 29.93 20.30
C SER A 122 11.79 30.11 21.16
N SER A 123 12.76 30.90 20.68
CA SER A 123 13.88 31.33 21.50
C SER A 123 13.46 32.50 22.40
N THR A 124 13.17 32.25 23.67
CA THR A 124 13.24 33.31 24.69
C THR A 124 14.70 33.65 24.91
N GLY A 125 15.16 34.71 24.26
CA GLY A 125 16.47 35.31 24.52
C GLY A 125 16.42 36.17 25.77
N SER A 126 17.34 35.91 26.70
CA SER A 126 17.82 36.90 27.68
C SER A 126 19.34 36.75 27.76
N GLY A 127 20.06 37.84 27.43
CA GLY A 127 21.51 37.92 27.57
C GLY A 127 21.94 38.25 29.00
N GLY A 128 23.19 37.91 29.35
CA GLY A 128 23.88 38.46 30.53
C GLY A 128 24.72 37.49 31.34
N THR A 129 26.03 37.48 31.04
CA THR A 129 27.20 37.29 31.93
C THR A 129 27.40 36.04 32.81
N SER A 130 28.58 35.44 32.57
CA SER A 130 29.57 34.87 33.51
C SER A 130 29.30 33.56 34.29
N SER A 131 30.39 32.76 34.27
CA SER A 131 30.86 31.77 35.24
C SER A 131 30.16 30.42 35.35
N GLY A 132 30.91 29.38 34.96
CA GLY A 132 31.32 28.33 35.90
C GLY A 132 30.38 27.15 36.15
N GLY A 133 30.81 25.97 35.69
CA GLY A 133 30.67 24.74 36.47
C GLY A 133 29.46 23.84 36.18
N GLY A 134 29.76 22.69 35.57
CA GLY A 134 29.35 21.36 36.03
C GLY A 134 27.86 21.02 36.26
N GLY A 135 27.40 20.01 35.52
CA GLY A 135 26.55 18.97 36.08
C GLY A 135 25.13 18.86 35.53
N GLY A 136 24.73 17.61 35.26
CA GLY A 136 23.32 17.20 35.29
C GLY A 136 22.68 17.00 33.91
N GLY A 137 22.93 15.85 33.30
CA GLY A 137 22.09 15.35 32.21
C GLY A 137 20.65 15.18 32.67
N GLY A 138 19.75 15.93 32.06
CA GLY A 138 18.30 15.76 32.15
C GLY A 138 17.74 15.73 30.75
N SER A 139 17.96 14.61 30.05
CA SER A 139 17.33 14.32 28.77
C SER A 139 15.82 14.24 28.99
N THR A 140 15.08 15.29 28.66
CA THR A 140 13.63 15.21 28.51
C THR A 140 13.38 14.49 27.19
N THR A 141 13.38 13.17 27.25
CA THR A 141 12.98 12.31 26.14
C THR A 141 11.53 12.64 25.80
N THR A 142 11.29 13.42 24.74
CA THR A 142 9.98 13.47 24.08
C THR A 142 9.68 12.07 23.56
N THR A 143 8.93 11.31 24.33
CA THR A 143 8.51 9.95 24.00
C THR A 143 7.45 10.05 22.90
N THR A 144 7.84 9.68 21.68
CA THR A 144 6.92 9.58 20.54
C THR A 144 5.80 8.59 20.87
N GLN A 145 4.55 9.06 20.89
CA GLN A 145 3.39 8.21 21.17
C GLN A 145 3.25 7.16 20.05
N THR A 146 3.42 5.88 20.42
CA THR A 146 3.21 4.76 19.49
C THR A 146 1.75 4.69 19.06
N ALA A 147 1.51 4.51 17.76
CA ALA A 147 0.17 4.32 17.21
C ALA A 147 -0.44 2.96 17.60
N PRO A 148 -1.77 2.82 17.63
CA PRO A 148 -2.43 1.52 17.75
C PRO A 148 -2.09 0.63 16.55
N THR A 149 -1.97 -0.67 16.77
CA THR A 149 -1.65 -1.66 15.73
C THR A 149 -2.79 -2.68 15.57
N ASN A 150 -2.70 -3.59 14.60
CA ASN A 150 -3.71 -4.62 14.33
C ASN A 150 -5.14 -4.05 14.23
N ILE A 151 -5.27 -2.89 13.60
CA ILE A 151 -6.57 -2.22 13.45
C ILE A 151 -7.39 -2.99 12.42
N THR A 152 -8.64 -3.31 12.78
CA THR A 152 -9.59 -4.00 11.92
C THR A 152 -10.94 -3.32 11.98
N VAL A 153 -11.68 -3.36 10.87
CA VAL A 153 -13.08 -2.91 10.79
C VAL A 153 -13.89 -4.14 10.42
N THR A 154 -14.81 -4.54 11.28
CA THR A 154 -15.67 -5.71 11.07
C THR A 154 -17.14 -5.31 11.05
N ASP A 155 -17.91 -6.01 10.23
CA ASP A 155 -19.34 -5.79 10.05
C ASP A 155 -20.13 -6.86 10.79
N ALA A 156 -20.97 -6.45 11.74
CA ALA A 156 -21.82 -7.36 12.52
C ALA A 156 -23.03 -7.88 11.74
N LYS A 157 -23.18 -7.47 10.47
CA LYS A 157 -24.25 -7.89 9.56
C LYS A 157 -25.65 -7.46 9.99
N ILE A 158 -25.75 -6.32 10.68
CA ILE A 158 -27.01 -5.69 11.11
C ILE A 158 -27.41 -4.47 10.26
N GLY A 159 -26.55 -4.04 9.34
CA GLY A 159 -26.82 -3.00 8.35
C GLY A 159 -26.52 -1.57 8.79
N THR A 160 -26.32 -1.32 10.08
CA THR A 160 -26.25 0.05 10.64
C THR A 160 -25.05 0.29 11.54
N ALA A 161 -24.12 -0.67 11.64
CA ALA A 161 -22.97 -0.54 12.51
C ALA A 161 -21.71 -1.23 11.95
N LEU A 162 -20.55 -0.70 12.33
CA LEU A 162 -19.24 -1.28 12.09
C LEU A 162 -18.45 -1.29 13.40
N LYS A 163 -17.77 -2.40 13.69
CA LYS A 163 -16.89 -2.53 14.84
C LYS A 163 -15.45 -2.28 14.42
N VAL A 164 -14.85 -1.23 14.97
CA VAL A 164 -13.43 -0.93 14.82
C VAL A 164 -12.68 -1.53 16.02
N SER A 165 -11.67 -2.36 15.80
CA SER A 165 -10.86 -2.98 16.87
C SER A 165 -9.37 -2.73 16.64
N TRP A 166 -8.56 -2.72 17.70
CA TRP A 166 -7.12 -2.46 17.63
C TRP A 166 -6.37 -3.08 18.81
N THR A 167 -5.05 -3.21 18.66
CA THR A 167 -4.11 -3.45 19.77
C THR A 167 -3.65 -2.13 20.34
N LYS A 168 -3.81 -1.95 21.66
CA LYS A 168 -3.42 -0.73 22.36
C LYS A 168 -1.89 -0.59 22.38
N PRO A 169 -1.36 0.64 22.30
CA PRO A 169 0.03 0.91 22.66
C PRO A 169 0.31 0.50 24.12
N THR A 170 1.52 0.01 24.37
CA THR A 170 1.97 -0.41 25.71
C THR A 170 2.83 0.65 26.41
N ASN A 171 3.11 1.78 25.77
CA ASN A 171 3.89 2.86 26.38
C ASN A 171 3.12 3.52 27.54
N THR A 172 3.85 4.01 28.53
CA THR A 172 3.30 4.57 29.78
C THR A 172 2.52 5.87 29.57
N GLU A 173 2.72 6.53 28.43
CA GLU A 173 2.09 7.80 28.08
C GLU A 173 0.72 7.62 27.43
N PHE A 174 0.34 6.40 27.02
CA PHE A 174 -0.96 6.14 26.42
C PHE A 174 -2.12 6.49 27.36
N SER A 175 -3.11 7.23 26.85
CA SER A 175 -4.35 7.56 27.56
C SER A 175 -5.56 6.87 26.95
N PHE A 176 -5.87 7.16 25.68
CA PHE A 176 -7.01 6.57 24.98
C PHE A 176 -6.77 6.53 23.47
N VAL A 177 -7.63 5.82 22.74
CA VAL A 177 -7.67 5.84 21.27
C VAL A 177 -8.75 6.79 20.79
N ARG A 178 -8.42 7.60 19.78
CA ARG A 178 -9.38 8.43 19.06
C ARG A 178 -9.59 7.87 17.66
N ILE A 179 -10.84 7.83 17.24
CA ILE A 179 -11.26 7.32 15.93
C ILE A 179 -11.85 8.48 15.14
N TYR A 180 -11.38 8.64 13.92
CA TYR A 180 -11.95 9.55 12.94
C TYR A 180 -12.65 8.76 11.85
N ARG A 181 -13.84 9.21 11.44
CA ARG A 181 -14.64 8.61 10.37
C ARG A 181 -14.77 9.57 9.20
N SER A 182 -14.55 9.06 8.00
CA SER A 182 -14.77 9.75 6.73
C SER A 182 -15.61 8.90 5.79
N GLU A 183 -16.33 9.53 4.88
CA GLU A 183 -17.01 8.87 3.76
C GLU A 183 -16.19 8.96 2.46
N VAL A 184 -15.05 9.66 2.52
CA VAL A 184 -14.16 9.91 1.40
C VAL A 184 -12.77 9.35 1.72
N LYS A 185 -12.27 8.49 0.84
CA LYS A 185 -10.93 7.90 0.95
C LYS A 185 -9.86 9.00 0.98
N GLY A 186 -8.88 8.86 1.86
CA GLY A 186 -7.76 9.79 2.04
C GLY A 186 -8.07 11.01 2.92
N GLN A 187 -9.33 11.26 3.27
CA GLN A 187 -9.72 12.34 4.18
C GLN A 187 -9.78 11.82 5.61
N LYS A 188 -9.11 12.46 6.58
CA LYS A 188 -9.09 12.01 7.99
C LYS A 188 -10.52 11.92 8.56
N GLY A 189 -11.41 12.83 8.16
CA GLY A 189 -12.82 12.83 8.55
C GLY A 189 -13.06 13.46 9.93
N THR A 190 -14.23 13.19 10.49
CA THR A 190 -14.69 13.76 11.77
C THR A 190 -14.39 12.81 12.93
N ALA A 191 -13.93 13.35 14.06
CA ALA A 191 -13.72 12.55 15.27
C ALA A 191 -15.05 12.02 15.79
N LEU A 192 -15.10 10.73 16.16
CA LEU A 192 -16.25 10.14 16.84
C LEU A 192 -16.25 10.58 18.31
N PRO A 193 -17.43 10.68 18.97
CA PRO A 193 -17.61 11.43 20.22
C PRO A 193 -16.85 10.88 21.46
N ASP A 194 -16.28 9.68 21.37
CA ASP A 194 -15.85 8.92 22.54
C ASP A 194 -14.34 8.66 22.57
N ALA A 195 -13.74 8.90 23.73
CA ALA A 195 -12.37 8.51 24.06
C ALA A 195 -12.30 7.02 24.37
N GLN A 196 -11.67 6.24 23.49
CA GLN A 196 -11.68 4.79 23.59
C GLN A 196 -10.58 4.30 24.53
N THR A 197 -10.94 4.00 25.78
CA THR A 197 -10.05 3.34 26.73
C THR A 197 -10.01 1.82 26.53
N GLY A 198 -10.99 1.26 25.80
CA GLY A 198 -11.07 -0.14 25.38
C GLY A 198 -10.19 -0.49 24.16
N ALA A 199 -10.30 -1.73 23.67
CA ALA A 199 -9.58 -2.22 22.48
C ALA A 199 -10.47 -2.28 21.22
N SER A 200 -11.71 -1.81 21.32
CA SER A 200 -12.65 -1.74 20.21
C SER A 200 -13.73 -0.70 20.47
N PHE A 201 -14.33 -0.20 19.40
CA PHE A 201 -15.47 0.70 19.39
C PHE A 201 -16.48 0.24 18.33
N THR A 202 -17.77 0.33 18.61
CA THR A 202 -18.83 0.06 17.63
C THR A 202 -19.43 1.38 17.17
N ASP A 203 -19.14 1.76 15.93
CA ASP A 203 -19.74 2.90 15.26
C ASP A 203 -21.14 2.52 14.77
N THR A 204 -22.15 3.30 15.15
CA THR A 204 -23.58 3.01 14.90
C THR A 204 -24.25 4.15 14.15
N GLY A 205 -25.49 3.92 13.67
CA GLY A 205 -26.21 4.91 12.88
C GLY A 205 -25.66 5.07 11.46
N LEU A 206 -24.93 4.07 10.97
CA LEU A 206 -24.38 4.04 9.63
C LEU A 206 -25.46 3.68 8.60
N THR A 207 -25.26 4.11 7.37
CA THR A 207 -26.15 3.77 6.25
C THR A 207 -25.71 2.43 5.64
N LYS A 208 -26.64 1.48 5.52
CA LYS A 208 -26.41 0.18 4.88
C LYS A 208 -25.86 0.36 3.46
N GLY A 209 -24.80 -0.36 3.14
CA GLY A 209 -24.17 -0.37 1.80
C GLY A 209 -23.27 0.84 1.51
N LYS A 210 -23.12 1.79 2.43
CA LYS A 210 -22.23 2.94 2.27
C LYS A 210 -20.84 2.63 2.82
N THR A 211 -19.80 3.00 2.09
CA THR A 211 -18.40 2.83 2.53
C THR A 211 -18.00 3.92 3.51
N TYR A 212 -17.36 3.51 4.61
CA TYR A 212 -16.79 4.38 5.62
C TYR A 212 -15.30 4.07 5.80
N TYR A 213 -14.51 5.12 6.03
CA TYR A 213 -13.07 5.08 6.26
C TYR A 213 -12.76 5.55 7.68
N TYR A 214 -11.92 4.80 8.37
CA TYR A 214 -11.54 5.01 9.76
C TYR A 214 -10.05 5.29 9.87
N ALA A 215 -9.68 6.39 10.53
CA ALA A 215 -8.32 6.64 10.99
C ALA A 215 -8.28 6.48 12.52
N VAL A 216 -7.37 5.65 13.02
CA VAL A 216 -7.31 5.26 14.44
C VAL A 216 -5.96 5.69 15.01
N VAL A 217 -5.99 6.62 15.96
CA VAL A 217 -4.79 7.19 16.58
C VAL A 217 -4.81 6.98 18.09
N ALA A 218 -3.63 6.84 18.68
CA ALA A 218 -3.46 6.85 20.12
C ALA A 218 -3.27 8.28 20.58
N VAL A 219 -3.85 8.62 21.73
CA VAL A 219 -3.73 9.92 22.38
C VAL A 219 -2.98 9.71 23.70
N SER A 220 -1.93 10.50 23.92
CA SER A 220 -1.15 10.48 25.16
C SER A 220 -1.89 11.15 26.33
N LYS A 221 -1.40 10.98 27.56
CA LYS A 221 -1.88 11.70 28.76
C LYS A 221 -1.76 13.22 28.64
N THR A 222 -0.83 13.69 27.83
CA THR A 222 -0.64 15.11 27.50
C THR A 222 -1.48 15.57 26.31
N GLY A 223 -2.31 14.69 25.73
CA GLY A 223 -3.23 14.99 24.63
C GLY A 223 -2.62 14.91 23.22
N THR A 224 -1.41 14.39 23.07
CA THR A 224 -0.73 14.29 21.76
C THR A 224 -1.17 13.04 21.00
N GLU A 225 -1.54 13.19 19.71
CA GLU A 225 -1.89 12.08 18.84
C GLU A 225 -0.67 11.40 18.21
N SER A 226 -0.72 10.07 18.06
CA SER A 226 0.22 9.31 17.24
C SER A 226 0.04 9.60 15.75
N THR A 227 1.11 9.47 14.95
CA THR A 227 1.14 9.79 13.51
C THR A 227 0.56 8.69 12.60
N ASN A 228 -0.54 8.03 12.96
CA ASN A 228 -1.12 7.00 12.10
C ASN A 228 -1.77 7.63 10.85
N THR A 229 -1.23 7.31 9.67
CA THR A 229 -1.71 7.80 8.36
C THR A 229 -2.54 6.77 7.61
N GLN A 230 -2.58 5.51 8.06
CA GLN A 230 -3.34 4.45 7.41
C GLN A 230 -4.84 4.63 7.69
N GLN A 231 -5.66 4.40 6.66
CA GLN A 231 -7.10 4.27 6.79
C GLN A 231 -7.55 2.83 6.64
N TYR A 232 -8.65 2.52 7.34
CA TYR A 232 -9.31 1.23 7.33
C TYR A 232 -10.73 1.43 6.86
N GLU A 233 -11.20 0.62 5.92
CA GLU A 233 -12.54 0.77 5.35
C GLU A 233 -13.50 -0.30 5.87
N GLY A 234 -14.79 0.03 5.88
CA GLY A 234 -15.85 -0.94 6.11
C GLY A 234 -17.16 -0.50 5.47
N ILE A 235 -18.00 -1.48 5.14
CA ILE A 235 -19.33 -1.27 4.59
C ILE A 235 -20.32 -1.99 5.51
N PRO A 236 -21.25 -1.28 6.17
CA PRO A 236 -22.27 -1.92 6.98
C PRO A 236 -23.22 -2.68 6.05
N THR A 237 -23.30 -4.00 6.19
CA THR A 237 -24.25 -4.83 5.44
C THR A 237 -25.21 -5.52 6.40
N ALA A 238 -26.30 -6.04 5.87
CA ALA A 238 -27.25 -6.82 6.65
C ALA A 238 -27.46 -8.17 5.98
N LEU A 239 -27.61 -9.21 6.79
CA LEU A 239 -28.00 -10.53 6.31
C LEU A 239 -29.33 -10.47 5.54
N ALA A 240 -29.53 -11.41 4.61
CA ALA A 240 -30.82 -11.57 3.95
C ALA A 240 -31.91 -11.96 4.97
N ALA A 241 -33.15 -11.56 4.71
CA ALA A 241 -34.28 -12.03 5.49
C ALA A 241 -34.47 -13.54 5.30
N ALA A 242 -34.86 -14.25 6.36
CA ALA A 242 -35.14 -15.67 6.28
C ALA A 242 -36.24 -15.96 5.24
N ALA A 243 -36.06 -17.03 4.48
CA ALA A 243 -37.06 -17.51 3.54
C ALA A 243 -37.73 -18.77 4.10
N THR A 244 -39.06 -18.80 4.10
CA THR A 244 -39.85 -19.96 4.50
C THR A 244 -40.93 -20.23 3.45
N LYS A 245 -41.10 -21.49 3.05
CA LYS A 245 -42.12 -21.90 2.09
C LYS A 245 -42.52 -23.36 2.30
N GLN A 246 -43.80 -23.65 2.08
CA GLN A 246 -44.28 -25.03 2.04
C GLN A 246 -44.02 -25.69 0.69
N ILE A 247 -43.51 -26.91 0.73
CA ILE A 247 -43.24 -27.74 -0.44
C ILE A 247 -44.00 -29.06 -0.29
N THR A 248 -44.85 -29.37 -1.27
CA THR A 248 -45.50 -30.68 -1.35
C THR A 248 -44.48 -31.72 -1.79
N GLY A 249 -44.20 -32.71 -0.94
CA GLY A 249 -43.16 -33.70 -1.16
C GLY A 249 -43.32 -34.48 -2.46
N ALA A 250 -44.56 -34.77 -2.87
CA ALA A 250 -44.86 -35.46 -4.13
C ALA A 250 -44.40 -34.69 -5.38
N THR A 251 -44.46 -33.35 -5.37
CA THR A 251 -44.04 -32.52 -6.52
C THR A 251 -42.59 -32.05 -6.37
N GLY A 252 -42.07 -31.94 -5.16
CA GLY A 252 -40.82 -31.26 -4.87
C GLY A 252 -40.95 -29.74 -5.08
N GLY A 253 -39.82 -29.05 -5.05
CA GLY A 253 -39.75 -27.61 -5.29
C GLY A 253 -38.50 -26.96 -4.72
N MET A 254 -38.44 -25.64 -4.84
CA MET A 254 -37.31 -24.82 -4.42
C MET A 254 -37.76 -23.72 -3.45
N VAL A 255 -36.91 -23.47 -2.47
CA VAL A 255 -36.93 -22.28 -1.59
C VAL A 255 -35.60 -21.55 -1.77
N ALA A 256 -35.66 -20.24 -1.97
CA ALA A 256 -34.48 -19.39 -2.14
C ALA A 256 -34.64 -18.12 -1.32
N LEU A 257 -33.52 -17.58 -0.84
CA LEU A 257 -33.47 -16.24 -0.28
C LEU A 257 -33.75 -15.20 -1.37
N SER A 258 -34.34 -14.07 -1.00
CA SER A 258 -34.72 -13.01 -1.96
C SER A 258 -33.53 -12.38 -2.69
N ASP A 259 -32.33 -12.50 -2.12
CA ASP A 259 -31.08 -12.01 -2.70
C ASP A 259 -30.30 -13.10 -3.47
N ASN A 260 -30.88 -14.30 -3.61
CA ASN A 260 -30.30 -15.47 -4.25
C ASN A 260 -29.01 -16.01 -3.60
N SER A 261 -28.64 -15.56 -2.39
CA SER A 261 -27.41 -15.99 -1.71
C SER A 261 -27.41 -17.48 -1.33
N ALA A 262 -28.59 -18.06 -1.07
CA ALA A 262 -28.76 -19.48 -0.83
C ALA A 262 -30.12 -19.98 -1.34
N SER A 263 -30.13 -21.24 -1.76
CA SER A 263 -31.35 -21.98 -2.10
C SER A 263 -31.23 -23.46 -1.74
N ILE A 264 -32.39 -24.07 -1.50
CA ILE A 264 -32.59 -25.49 -1.27
C ILE A 264 -33.61 -26.00 -2.28
N THR A 265 -33.29 -27.11 -2.95
CA THR A 265 -34.18 -27.78 -3.91
C THR A 265 -34.46 -29.20 -3.44
N LEU A 266 -35.72 -29.46 -3.09
CA LEU A 266 -36.22 -30.79 -2.76
C LEU A 266 -36.69 -31.45 -4.06
N PRO A 267 -36.10 -32.58 -4.49
CA PRO A 267 -36.65 -33.32 -5.62
C PRO A 267 -38.00 -33.96 -5.25
N SER A 268 -38.81 -34.25 -6.26
CA SER A 268 -40.06 -35.01 -6.09
C SER A 268 -39.81 -36.33 -5.34
N GLY A 269 -40.54 -36.54 -4.25
CA GLY A 269 -40.43 -37.70 -3.37
C GLY A 269 -39.28 -37.66 -2.36
N ALA A 270 -38.63 -36.50 -2.14
CA ALA A 270 -37.59 -36.36 -1.11
C ALA A 270 -38.15 -36.51 0.32
N VAL A 271 -39.41 -36.12 0.52
CA VAL A 271 -40.15 -36.15 1.79
C VAL A 271 -41.57 -36.64 1.55
N SER A 272 -42.21 -37.22 2.57
CA SER A 272 -43.62 -37.60 2.55
C SER A 272 -44.50 -36.48 3.12
N GLY A 273 -45.62 -36.17 2.46
CA GLY A 273 -46.53 -35.10 2.88
C GLY A 273 -46.06 -33.70 2.47
N THR A 274 -46.53 -32.68 3.19
CA THR A 274 -46.17 -31.28 2.97
C THR A 274 -45.10 -30.87 3.97
N ALA A 275 -43.99 -30.35 3.48
CA ALA A 275 -42.87 -29.92 4.30
C ALA A 275 -42.78 -28.39 4.39
N ASP A 276 -42.58 -27.88 5.59
CA ASP A 276 -42.14 -26.51 5.85
C ASP A 276 -40.62 -26.46 5.68
N VAL A 277 -40.15 -25.63 4.74
CA VAL A 277 -38.73 -25.48 4.44
C VAL A 277 -38.31 -24.05 4.77
N SER A 278 -37.23 -23.90 5.54
CA SER A 278 -36.67 -22.59 5.88
C SER A 278 -35.16 -22.49 5.63
N ILE A 279 -34.73 -21.29 5.25
CA ILE A 279 -33.32 -20.88 5.16
C ILE A 279 -33.17 -19.59 5.98
N THR A 280 -32.32 -19.63 6.99
CA THR A 280 -32.06 -18.50 7.89
C THR A 280 -30.56 -18.18 7.91
N PRO A 281 -30.11 -17.09 7.26
CA PRO A 281 -28.74 -16.63 7.41
C PRO A 281 -28.44 -16.17 8.84
N THR A 282 -27.22 -16.41 9.32
CA THR A 282 -26.76 -15.99 10.65
C THR A 282 -25.28 -15.59 10.63
N ALA A 283 -24.94 -14.53 11.35
CA ALA A 283 -23.55 -14.13 11.60
C ALA A 283 -22.97 -14.77 12.87
N THR A 284 -23.81 -15.50 13.62
CA THR A 284 -23.43 -16.18 14.86
C THR A 284 -23.32 -17.66 14.61
N TYR A 285 -22.10 -18.19 14.67
CA TYR A 285 -21.79 -19.59 14.44
C TYR A 285 -20.51 -20.00 15.18
N SER A 286 -20.33 -21.30 15.40
CA SER A 286 -19.13 -21.84 16.05
C SER A 286 -17.85 -21.47 15.30
N SER A 287 -16.77 -21.15 16.03
CA SER A 287 -15.50 -20.71 15.44
C SER A 287 -14.96 -21.69 14.41
N LEU A 288 -14.47 -21.15 13.29
CA LEU A 288 -13.76 -21.90 12.25
C LEU A 288 -12.31 -22.19 12.65
N ALA A 289 -11.64 -23.05 11.89
CA ALA A 289 -10.19 -23.21 12.01
C ALA A 289 -9.50 -21.85 11.81
N SER A 290 -8.39 -21.61 12.53
CA SER A 290 -7.70 -20.31 12.52
C SER A 290 -7.27 -19.85 11.13
N ALA A 291 -6.84 -20.80 10.28
CA ALA A 291 -6.46 -20.58 8.90
C ALA A 291 -7.65 -20.28 7.95
N GLN A 292 -8.89 -20.48 8.40
CA GLN A 292 -10.10 -20.33 7.59
C GLN A 292 -10.91 -19.09 7.99
N GLY A 293 -11.68 -18.57 7.04
CA GLY A 293 -12.73 -17.58 7.27
C GLY A 293 -14.02 -17.97 6.54
N ALA A 294 -15.15 -17.43 7.01
CA ALA A 294 -16.46 -17.66 6.39
C ALA A 294 -16.68 -16.66 5.27
N VAL A 295 -17.20 -17.13 4.13
CA VAL A 295 -17.60 -16.27 3.02
C VAL A 295 -18.72 -15.34 3.47
N GLY A 296 -18.50 -14.03 3.34
CA GLY A 296 -19.42 -13.00 3.79
C GLY A 296 -19.58 -12.92 5.31
N GLY A 297 -18.79 -13.65 6.10
CA GLY A 297 -18.91 -13.69 7.56
C GLY A 297 -20.25 -14.25 8.04
N GLN A 298 -20.87 -15.16 7.29
CA GLN A 298 -22.18 -15.72 7.59
C GLN A 298 -22.24 -17.24 7.40
N ALA A 299 -23.18 -17.86 8.10
CA ALA A 299 -23.61 -19.25 7.96
C ALA A 299 -25.13 -19.28 7.66
N TYR A 300 -25.66 -20.44 7.33
CA TYR A 300 -27.05 -20.65 6.95
C TYR A 300 -27.63 -21.82 7.75
N GLU A 301 -28.61 -21.52 8.60
CA GLU A 301 -29.41 -22.54 9.24
C GLU A 301 -30.51 -22.98 8.27
N ILE A 302 -30.55 -24.26 7.94
CA ILE A 302 -31.51 -24.81 6.99
C ILE A 302 -32.30 -25.89 7.69
N ALA A 303 -33.63 -25.73 7.72
CA ALA A 303 -34.53 -26.66 8.38
C ALA A 303 -35.64 -27.11 7.42
N VAL A 304 -36.07 -28.36 7.59
CA VAL A 304 -37.21 -28.95 6.92
C VAL A 304 -37.99 -29.72 7.96
N SER A 305 -39.29 -29.49 8.07
CA SER A 305 -40.19 -30.22 8.96
C SER A 305 -41.44 -30.67 8.23
N VAL A 306 -42.00 -31.81 8.63
CA VAL A 306 -43.33 -32.27 8.20
C VAL A 306 -44.23 -32.29 9.44
N GLY A 307 -45.22 -31.40 9.48
CA GLY A 307 -45.96 -31.13 10.71
C GLY A 307 -45.02 -30.57 11.78
N THR A 308 -44.98 -31.20 12.96
CA THR A 308 -44.12 -30.78 14.08
C THR A 308 -42.76 -31.50 14.12
N SER A 309 -42.50 -32.43 13.21
CA SER A 309 -41.31 -33.27 13.22
C SER A 309 -40.26 -32.76 12.22
N ALA A 310 -39.04 -32.54 12.70
CA ALA A 310 -37.90 -32.22 11.85
C ALA A 310 -37.53 -33.43 10.96
N VAL A 311 -37.27 -33.16 9.68
CA VAL A 311 -36.79 -34.14 8.72
C VAL A 311 -35.27 -34.26 8.87
N ILE A 312 -34.81 -35.38 9.41
CA ILE A 312 -33.38 -35.63 9.64
C ILE A 312 -32.75 -36.58 8.60
N THR A 313 -33.58 -37.24 7.79
CA THR A 313 -33.16 -38.08 6.66
C THR A 313 -34.12 -37.88 5.49
N PHE A 314 -33.57 -37.82 4.28
CA PHE A 314 -34.35 -37.68 3.05
C PHE A 314 -34.39 -38.99 2.26
N SER A 315 -35.51 -39.26 1.59
CA SER A 315 -35.63 -40.42 0.69
C SER A 315 -34.87 -40.24 -0.62
N LYS A 316 -34.51 -38.99 -0.95
CA LYS A 316 -33.67 -38.62 -2.10
C LYS A 316 -32.74 -37.47 -1.70
N PRO A 317 -31.52 -37.38 -2.26
CA PRO A 317 -30.62 -36.26 -1.96
C PRO A 317 -31.25 -34.91 -2.28
N VAL A 318 -31.03 -33.93 -1.41
CA VAL A 318 -31.52 -32.55 -1.56
C VAL A 318 -30.37 -31.67 -2.02
N THR A 319 -30.63 -30.75 -2.94
CA THR A 319 -29.59 -29.88 -3.50
C THR A 319 -29.56 -28.55 -2.76
N LEU A 320 -28.40 -28.18 -2.23
CA LEU A 320 -28.10 -26.82 -1.78
C LEU A 320 -27.30 -26.10 -2.86
N MET A 321 -27.62 -24.82 -3.08
CA MET A 321 -26.83 -23.92 -3.91
C MET A 321 -26.61 -22.63 -3.14
N PHE A 322 -25.36 -22.20 -3.07
CA PHE A 322 -24.95 -20.94 -2.49
C PHE A 322 -24.28 -20.06 -3.55
N GLN A 323 -24.67 -18.79 -3.59
CA GLN A 323 -24.09 -17.78 -4.46
C GLN A 323 -23.26 -16.82 -3.60
N TYR A 324 -22.04 -16.52 -4.02
CA TYR A 324 -21.20 -15.50 -3.39
C TYR A 324 -20.84 -14.38 -4.36
N THR A 325 -20.35 -13.28 -3.80
CA THR A 325 -19.82 -12.13 -4.53
C THR A 325 -18.33 -11.97 -4.21
N GLU A 326 -17.60 -11.26 -5.05
CA GLU A 326 -16.16 -10.96 -4.84
C GLU A 326 -15.90 -10.30 -3.48
N GLU A 327 -16.80 -9.40 -3.06
CA GLU A 327 -16.66 -8.71 -1.77
C GLU A 327 -16.77 -9.68 -0.58
N MET A 328 -17.59 -10.73 -0.70
CA MET A 328 -17.76 -11.72 0.37
C MET A 328 -16.54 -12.64 0.54
N VAL A 329 -15.68 -12.74 -0.47
CA VAL A 329 -14.48 -13.58 -0.46
C VAL A 329 -13.21 -12.77 -0.23
N LYS A 330 -13.33 -11.47 0.02
CA LYS A 330 -12.19 -10.59 0.33
C LYS A 330 -11.41 -11.12 1.53
N GLY A 331 -10.11 -11.33 1.33
CA GLY A 331 -9.21 -11.92 2.33
C GLY A 331 -9.25 -13.46 2.39
N LEU A 332 -9.94 -14.13 1.46
CA LEU A 332 -10.00 -15.58 1.32
C LEU A 332 -9.50 -16.02 -0.06
N LYS A 333 -8.86 -17.19 -0.13
CA LYS A 333 -8.47 -17.81 -1.40
C LYS A 333 -9.69 -18.46 -2.04
N GLU A 334 -10.21 -17.86 -3.11
CA GLU A 334 -11.44 -18.35 -3.76
C GLU A 334 -11.34 -19.82 -4.21
N SER A 335 -10.19 -20.26 -4.71
CA SER A 335 -10.01 -21.66 -5.13
C SER A 335 -10.01 -22.66 -3.97
N SER A 336 -10.01 -22.20 -2.71
CA SER A 336 -10.09 -23.04 -1.51
C SER A 336 -11.51 -23.15 -0.95
N LEU A 337 -12.47 -22.45 -1.57
CA LEU A 337 -13.83 -22.39 -1.05
C LEU A 337 -14.50 -23.76 -1.04
N LYS A 338 -15.13 -24.07 0.10
CA LYS A 338 -15.85 -25.33 0.30
C LYS A 338 -17.01 -25.17 1.28
N LEU A 339 -17.97 -26.07 1.15
CA LEU A 339 -19.10 -26.16 2.06
C LEU A 339 -18.76 -27.03 3.26
N GLN A 340 -19.10 -26.56 4.45
CA GLN A 340 -19.02 -27.33 5.70
C GLN A 340 -20.34 -27.29 6.44
N TYR A 341 -20.61 -28.33 7.22
CA TYR A 341 -21.75 -28.40 8.13
C TYR A 341 -21.27 -28.51 9.58
N TRP A 342 -22.05 -27.99 10.52
CA TRP A 342 -21.74 -28.13 11.94
C TRP A 342 -22.27 -29.45 12.48
N ASP A 343 -21.36 -30.32 12.94
CA ASP A 343 -21.71 -31.48 13.75
C ASP A 343 -21.76 -31.06 15.22
N ALA A 344 -22.98 -30.93 15.76
CA ALA A 344 -23.20 -30.51 17.14
C ALA A 344 -22.70 -31.53 18.18
N THR A 345 -22.63 -32.82 17.81
CA THR A 345 -22.16 -33.89 18.68
C THR A 345 -20.64 -33.90 18.76
N ALA A 346 -19.97 -33.84 17.60
CA ALA A 346 -18.52 -33.77 17.50
C ALA A 346 -17.95 -32.37 17.81
N LYS A 347 -18.81 -31.34 17.88
CA LYS A 347 -18.45 -29.93 18.00
C LYS A 347 -17.42 -29.51 16.95
N LYS A 348 -17.63 -29.94 15.71
CA LYS A 348 -16.68 -29.74 14.62
C LYS A 348 -17.40 -29.41 13.32
N TRP A 349 -16.77 -28.56 12.51
CA TRP A 349 -17.14 -28.38 11.11
C TRP A 349 -16.64 -29.54 10.25
N ILE A 350 -17.57 -30.16 9.52
CA ILE A 350 -17.30 -31.31 8.65
C ILE A 350 -17.54 -30.89 7.20
N GLU A 351 -16.62 -31.26 6.32
CA GLU A 351 -16.69 -30.94 4.90
C GLU A 351 -17.83 -31.68 4.20
N VAL A 352 -18.58 -30.95 3.38
CA VAL A 352 -19.60 -31.50 2.48
C VAL A 352 -19.01 -31.56 1.08
N ALA A 353 -19.10 -32.72 0.43
CA ALA A 353 -18.74 -32.85 -0.97
C ALA A 353 -19.63 -31.90 -1.82
N GLY A 354 -19.00 -30.89 -2.41
CA GLY A 354 -19.67 -29.88 -3.22
C GLY A 354 -18.83 -29.51 -4.44
N THR A 355 -19.47 -28.84 -5.39
CA THR A 355 -18.84 -28.33 -6.61
C THR A 355 -18.75 -26.81 -6.52
N LEU A 356 -17.52 -26.30 -6.49
CA LEU A 356 -17.22 -24.87 -6.63
C LEU A 356 -17.16 -24.51 -8.12
N ASN A 357 -17.87 -23.47 -8.52
CA ASN A 357 -17.79 -22.87 -9.85
C ASN A 357 -17.42 -21.39 -9.70
N THR A 358 -16.16 -21.07 -9.96
CA THR A 358 -15.59 -19.70 -9.87
C THR A 358 -15.91 -18.83 -11.09
N ALA A 359 -16.60 -19.37 -12.11
CA ALA A 359 -17.08 -18.56 -13.24
C ALA A 359 -18.46 -17.96 -12.94
N THR A 360 -19.28 -18.70 -12.19
CA THR A 360 -20.61 -18.27 -11.76
C THR A 360 -20.68 -17.89 -10.29
N ASN A 361 -19.56 -17.98 -9.56
CA ASN A 361 -19.44 -17.72 -8.12
C ASN A 361 -20.43 -18.53 -7.26
N THR A 362 -20.60 -19.81 -7.60
CA THR A 362 -21.56 -20.71 -6.93
C THR A 362 -20.89 -21.92 -6.32
N ILE A 363 -21.44 -22.39 -5.21
CA ILE A 363 -21.14 -23.71 -4.64
C ILE A 363 -22.43 -24.52 -4.57
N THR A 364 -22.42 -25.71 -5.17
CA THR A 364 -23.56 -26.63 -5.16
C THR A 364 -23.20 -27.93 -4.45
N ALA A 365 -24.07 -28.45 -3.59
CA ALA A 365 -23.85 -29.70 -2.89
C ALA A 365 -25.14 -30.52 -2.75
N GLN A 366 -25.01 -31.84 -2.74
CA GLN A 366 -26.11 -32.75 -2.38
C GLN A 366 -25.98 -33.10 -0.90
N ILE A 367 -27.07 -32.97 -0.15
CA ILE A 367 -27.11 -33.25 1.29
C ILE A 367 -28.15 -34.32 1.63
N SER A 368 -27.92 -35.00 2.74
CA SER A 368 -28.82 -36.02 3.31
C SER A 368 -29.28 -35.70 4.74
N HIS A 369 -28.74 -34.65 5.33
CA HIS A 369 -29.05 -34.19 6.69
C HIS A 369 -29.10 -32.65 6.73
N LEU A 370 -29.73 -32.10 7.76
CA LEU A 370 -29.94 -30.67 7.94
C LEU A 370 -29.29 -30.20 9.24
N THR A 371 -28.71 -29.01 9.20
CA THR A 371 -28.00 -28.37 10.31
C THR A 371 -27.64 -26.94 9.88
N LEU A 372 -26.65 -26.35 10.54
CA LEU A 372 -25.98 -25.13 10.16
C LEU A 372 -24.89 -25.39 9.11
N PHE A 373 -24.98 -24.70 7.99
CA PHE A 373 -24.01 -24.77 6.89
C PHE A 373 -23.21 -23.47 6.79
N VAL A 374 -21.94 -23.58 6.42
CA VAL A 374 -21.06 -22.42 6.20
C VAL A 374 -20.17 -22.68 4.99
N ILE A 375 -19.93 -21.63 4.22
CA ILE A 375 -18.92 -21.67 3.16
C ILE A 375 -17.64 -21.10 3.76
N VAL A 376 -16.56 -21.87 3.69
CA VAL A 376 -15.25 -21.45 4.22
C VAL A 376 -14.23 -21.35 3.11
N GLY A 377 -13.28 -20.45 3.28
CA GLY A 377 -12.04 -20.39 2.50
C GLY A 377 -10.83 -20.23 3.41
N ASP A 378 -9.67 -20.61 2.90
CA ASP A 378 -8.39 -20.32 3.54
C ASP A 378 -8.12 -18.81 3.47
N LYS A 379 -7.70 -18.21 4.59
CA LYS A 379 -7.36 -16.79 4.65
C LYS A 379 -6.13 -16.50 3.79
N THR A 380 -6.18 -15.43 2.99
CA THR A 380 -5.00 -14.92 2.29
C THR A 380 -4.11 -14.19 3.29
N THR A 381 -2.85 -14.60 3.40
CA THR A 381 -1.82 -13.78 4.05
C THR A 381 -1.52 -12.59 3.15
N LEU A 382 -1.73 -11.36 3.64
CA LEU A 382 -1.37 -10.16 2.90
C LEU A 382 0.13 -10.17 2.56
N ALA A 383 0.44 -9.75 1.34
CA ALA A 383 1.79 -9.49 0.89
C ALA A 383 2.44 -8.38 1.74
N SER A 384 3.72 -8.55 1.98
CA SER A 384 4.55 -7.62 2.73
C SER A 384 5.66 -7.07 1.84
N ALA A 385 6.25 -5.94 2.25
CA ALA A 385 7.43 -5.40 1.58
C ALA A 385 8.51 -6.47 1.36
N GLY A 386 9.05 -6.54 0.15
CA GLY A 386 10.01 -7.55 -0.28
C GLY A 386 9.39 -8.73 -1.03
N ASP A 387 8.07 -8.92 -0.97
CA ASP A 387 7.40 -10.02 -1.64
C ASP A 387 7.35 -9.84 -3.16
N LEU A 388 7.45 -10.96 -3.86
CA LEU A 388 7.04 -11.07 -5.25
C LEU A 388 5.57 -11.46 -5.30
N ILE A 389 4.76 -10.72 -6.05
CA ILE A 389 3.32 -10.91 -6.09
C ILE A 389 2.78 -10.95 -7.52
N LYS A 390 1.70 -11.69 -7.72
CA LYS A 390 0.90 -11.74 -8.96
C LYS A 390 -0.56 -12.03 -8.64
N LEU A 391 -1.46 -11.83 -9.61
CA LEU A 391 -2.83 -12.34 -9.46
C LEU A 391 -2.86 -13.86 -9.60
N THR A 392 -3.80 -14.50 -8.90
CA THR A 392 -4.21 -15.86 -9.24
C THR A 392 -4.77 -15.88 -10.66
N CYS A 393 -4.31 -16.84 -11.47
CA CYS A 393 -4.78 -17.02 -12.83
C CYS A 393 -5.97 -17.99 -12.86
N ALA A 394 -7.01 -17.65 -13.64
CA ALA A 394 -8.06 -18.61 -13.97
C ALA A 394 -7.48 -19.80 -14.77
N ALA A 395 -8.11 -20.96 -14.64
CA ALA A 395 -7.75 -22.12 -15.45
C ALA A 395 -7.86 -21.78 -16.95
N GLY A 396 -6.81 -22.06 -17.71
CA GLY A 396 -6.76 -21.75 -19.15
C GLY A 396 -6.41 -20.30 -19.51
N ALA A 397 -6.06 -19.44 -18.53
CA ALA A 397 -5.60 -18.08 -18.81
C ALA A 397 -4.45 -18.05 -19.82
N GLY A 398 -4.58 -17.26 -20.89
CA GLY A 398 -3.58 -17.15 -21.95
C GLY A 398 -2.27 -16.50 -21.48
N VAL A 399 -1.26 -16.49 -22.36
CA VAL A 399 0.06 -15.91 -22.06
C VAL A 399 0.04 -14.39 -21.87
N ASN A 400 -0.95 -13.70 -22.45
CA ASN A 400 -1.12 -12.25 -22.35
C ASN A 400 -2.13 -11.84 -21.26
N ASP A 401 -2.63 -12.79 -20.46
CA ASP A 401 -3.56 -12.48 -19.39
C ASP A 401 -2.87 -11.59 -18.33
N PRO A 402 -3.51 -10.51 -17.84
CA PRO A 402 -2.95 -9.65 -16.79
C PRO A 402 -2.51 -10.39 -15.53
N CYS A 403 -3.06 -11.59 -15.25
CA CYS A 403 -2.63 -12.43 -14.14
C CYS A 403 -1.20 -12.98 -14.28
N ARG A 404 -0.63 -12.94 -15.50
CA ARG A 404 0.74 -13.39 -15.79
C ARG A 404 1.80 -12.36 -15.41
N SER A 405 1.42 -11.09 -15.20
CA SER A 405 2.32 -10.04 -14.73
C SER A 405 2.80 -10.32 -13.31
N VAL A 406 4.11 -10.22 -13.10
CA VAL A 406 4.76 -10.37 -11.79
C VAL A 406 5.24 -8.99 -11.32
N TYR A 407 5.05 -8.72 -10.04
CA TYR A 407 5.42 -7.47 -9.39
C TYR A 407 6.35 -7.74 -8.21
N TYR A 408 7.30 -6.84 -7.98
CA TYR A 408 7.98 -6.74 -6.69
C TYR A 408 7.25 -5.70 -5.83
N LEU A 409 6.97 -6.02 -4.57
CA LEU A 409 6.37 -5.10 -3.60
C LEU A 409 7.47 -4.40 -2.82
N GLY A 410 7.68 -3.10 -3.07
CA GLY A 410 8.73 -2.33 -2.41
C GLY A 410 8.46 -2.06 -0.93
N SER A 411 9.48 -1.54 -0.22
CA SER A 411 9.34 -1.06 1.17
C SER A 411 8.35 0.10 1.33
N ASP A 412 8.02 0.77 0.23
CA ASP A 412 7.00 1.80 0.12
C ASP A 412 5.59 1.25 -0.14
N LEU A 413 5.42 -0.09 -0.12
CA LEU A 413 4.18 -0.81 -0.45
C LEU A 413 3.64 -0.46 -1.84
N LYS A 414 4.52 -0.08 -2.76
CA LYS A 414 4.19 0.11 -4.17
C LYS A 414 4.69 -1.04 -5.03
N ARG A 415 3.97 -1.31 -6.11
CA ARG A 415 4.31 -2.36 -7.08
C ARG A 415 5.33 -1.85 -8.09
N TYR A 416 6.40 -2.62 -8.25
CA TYR A 416 7.38 -2.47 -9.33
C TYR A 416 7.18 -3.59 -10.33
N VAL A 417 6.97 -3.22 -11.59
CA VAL A 417 6.56 -4.15 -12.65
C VAL A 417 7.78 -4.77 -13.31
N PHE A 418 7.83 -6.10 -13.45
CA PHE A 418 8.81 -6.74 -14.31
C PHE A 418 8.37 -6.64 -15.77
N PRO A 419 9.12 -5.95 -16.65
CA PRO A 419 8.70 -5.77 -18.05
C PRO A 419 8.67 -7.06 -18.86
N ASN A 420 9.54 -8.02 -18.51
CA ASN A 420 9.65 -9.31 -19.18
C ASN A 420 10.35 -10.35 -18.28
N GLU A 421 10.28 -11.61 -18.70
CA GLU A 421 10.85 -12.74 -17.97
C GLU A 421 12.38 -12.63 -17.82
N VAL A 422 13.10 -12.10 -18.81
CA VAL A 422 14.56 -11.97 -18.74
C VAL A 422 14.96 -10.99 -17.63
N THR A 423 14.24 -9.88 -17.50
CA THR A 423 14.44 -8.91 -16.41
C THR A 423 14.15 -9.57 -15.07
N PHE A 424 13.05 -10.33 -14.94
CA PHE A 424 12.78 -11.11 -13.72
C PHE A 424 13.92 -12.08 -13.39
N LYS A 425 14.36 -12.86 -14.39
CA LYS A 425 15.42 -13.87 -14.25
C LYS A 425 16.81 -13.29 -13.96
N SER A 426 17.01 -12.00 -14.23
CA SER A 426 18.21 -11.29 -13.81
C SER A 426 18.26 -11.09 -12.29
N TRP A 427 17.10 -11.00 -11.62
CA TRP A 427 16.98 -10.84 -10.17
C TRP A 427 16.73 -12.15 -9.42
N TYR A 428 15.91 -13.03 -9.97
CA TYR A 428 15.45 -14.26 -9.32
C TYR A 428 15.73 -15.48 -10.19
N ALA A 429 15.99 -16.64 -9.58
CA ALA A 429 16.29 -17.85 -10.34
C ALA A 429 15.05 -18.41 -11.07
N ASP A 430 13.90 -18.36 -10.40
CA ASP A 430 12.63 -18.90 -10.86
C ASP A 430 11.44 -18.20 -10.18
N PHE A 431 10.22 -18.64 -10.49
CA PHE A 431 8.98 -18.05 -9.98
C PHE A 431 8.51 -18.67 -8.65
N SER A 432 9.29 -19.53 -7.99
CA SER A 432 8.86 -20.24 -6.77
C SER A 432 8.58 -19.32 -5.59
N GLY A 433 9.26 -18.16 -5.55
CA GLY A 433 9.05 -17.13 -4.53
C GLY A 433 7.87 -16.20 -4.80
N VAL A 434 7.12 -16.38 -5.89
CA VAL A 434 6.01 -15.51 -6.26
C VAL A 434 4.73 -15.93 -5.52
N LYS A 435 4.20 -15.03 -4.71
CA LYS A 435 2.93 -15.19 -4.00
C LYS A 435 1.77 -14.79 -4.90
N GLU A 436 0.70 -15.57 -4.85
CA GLU A 436 -0.56 -15.19 -5.47
C GLU A 436 -1.38 -14.34 -4.48
N VAL A 437 -1.91 -13.22 -4.97
CA VAL A 437 -2.76 -12.30 -4.23
C VAL A 437 -4.08 -12.08 -4.97
N THR A 438 -5.11 -11.61 -4.26
CA THR A 438 -6.39 -11.27 -4.89
C THR A 438 -6.27 -9.98 -5.72
N ARG A 439 -7.27 -9.72 -6.56
CA ARG A 439 -7.31 -8.50 -7.38
C ARG A 439 -7.39 -7.24 -6.52
N GLU A 440 -8.18 -7.30 -5.45
CA GLU A 440 -8.44 -6.20 -4.52
C GLU A 440 -7.17 -5.86 -3.75
N GLU A 441 -6.47 -6.89 -3.26
CA GLU A 441 -5.17 -6.70 -2.62
C GLU A 441 -4.16 -6.09 -3.60
N LEU A 442 -4.04 -6.64 -4.81
CA LEU A 442 -3.09 -6.13 -5.79
C LEU A 442 -3.40 -4.67 -6.17
N GLN A 443 -4.67 -4.30 -6.30
CA GLN A 443 -5.12 -2.93 -6.57
C GLN A 443 -4.85 -1.97 -5.40
N SER A 444 -4.83 -2.48 -4.17
CA SER A 444 -4.52 -1.66 -2.99
C SER A 444 -3.07 -1.13 -2.98
N TYR A 445 -2.16 -1.82 -3.67
CA TYR A 445 -0.78 -1.39 -3.86
C TYR A 445 -0.65 -0.55 -5.15
N PRO A 446 -0.33 0.75 -5.09
CA PRO A 446 -0.16 1.57 -6.29
C PRO A 446 1.05 1.11 -7.13
N ILE A 447 0.98 1.24 -8.45
CA ILE A 447 2.15 1.02 -9.32
C ILE A 447 3.09 2.22 -9.18
N LYS A 448 4.40 1.97 -9.08
CA LYS A 448 5.43 3.01 -9.01
C LYS A 448 6.29 3.11 -10.26
N ALA A 449 6.92 2.01 -10.65
CA ALA A 449 7.90 2.01 -11.73
C ALA A 449 8.09 0.61 -12.33
N ASN A 450 8.85 0.53 -13.42
CA ASN A 450 9.33 -0.74 -13.95
C ASN A 450 10.66 -1.12 -13.30
N VAL A 451 10.88 -2.42 -13.10
CA VAL A 451 12.16 -2.97 -12.67
C VAL A 451 13.14 -2.96 -13.85
N THR A 452 14.36 -2.51 -13.63
CA THR A 452 15.46 -2.58 -14.61
C THR A 452 16.24 -3.89 -14.49
N MET A 453 17.03 -4.22 -15.51
CA MET A 453 17.95 -5.36 -15.47
C MET A 453 18.84 -5.31 -14.23
N ARG A 454 19.04 -6.44 -13.56
CA ARG A 454 19.88 -6.48 -12.36
C ARG A 454 21.32 -6.08 -12.68
N PRO A 455 21.92 -5.16 -11.91
CA PRO A 455 23.32 -4.79 -12.11
C PRO A 455 24.25 -5.99 -12.13
N GLY A 456 25.22 -5.97 -13.05
CA GLY A 456 26.25 -7.01 -13.16
C GLY A 456 25.80 -8.37 -13.74
N THR A 457 24.61 -8.47 -14.35
CA THR A 457 24.09 -9.75 -14.89
C THR A 457 24.15 -9.82 -16.41
N TYR A 458 23.28 -9.09 -17.10
CA TYR A 458 23.18 -9.00 -18.55
C TYR A 458 23.68 -7.65 -19.05
N LEU A 459 24.09 -7.63 -20.31
CA LEU A 459 24.29 -6.41 -21.07
C LEU A 459 22.98 -6.07 -21.78
N ILE A 460 22.73 -4.79 -22.03
CA ILE A 460 21.52 -4.37 -22.71
C ILE A 460 21.84 -3.55 -23.96
N LYS A 461 20.93 -3.61 -24.94
CA LYS A 461 20.88 -2.71 -26.08
C LYS A 461 19.43 -2.41 -26.44
N ILE A 462 19.22 -1.39 -27.29
CA ILE A 462 17.95 -1.14 -27.95
C ILE A 462 18.10 -1.39 -29.45
N THR A 463 17.00 -1.63 -30.15
CA THR A 463 17.06 -1.93 -31.58
C THR A 463 17.38 -0.70 -32.44
N THR A 464 17.17 0.49 -31.89
CA THR A 464 17.33 1.79 -32.56
C THR A 464 18.71 2.43 -32.35
N ASP A 465 19.55 1.88 -31.46
CA ASP A 465 20.92 2.35 -31.20
C ASP A 465 21.86 1.13 -31.09
N PRO A 466 22.91 1.02 -31.93
CA PRO A 466 23.82 -0.12 -31.90
C PRO A 466 24.69 -0.21 -30.63
N LYS A 467 24.66 0.79 -29.74
CA LYS A 467 25.48 0.78 -28.52
C LYS A 467 25.05 -0.32 -27.55
N THR A 468 26.04 -1.00 -27.00
CA THR A 468 25.86 -1.98 -25.91
C THR A 468 26.23 -1.35 -24.57
N TYR A 469 25.40 -1.60 -23.55
CA TYR A 469 25.56 -1.03 -22.23
C TYR A 469 25.64 -2.11 -21.15
N ALA A 470 26.50 -1.89 -20.17
CA ALA A 470 26.38 -2.57 -18.89
C ALA A 470 25.50 -1.75 -17.94
N VAL A 471 24.83 -2.45 -17.01
CA VAL A 471 23.90 -1.85 -16.05
C VAL A 471 24.54 -1.82 -14.66
N GLU A 472 24.55 -0.64 -14.04
CA GLU A 472 24.98 -0.36 -12.68
C GLU A 472 23.77 -0.15 -11.74
N PRO A 473 23.94 -0.17 -10.41
CA PRO A 473 22.87 0.11 -9.45
C PRO A 473 22.08 1.38 -9.77
N GLY A 474 20.75 1.31 -9.61
CA GLY A 474 19.83 2.39 -9.98
C GLY A 474 19.56 2.51 -11.48
N GLY A 475 19.86 1.48 -12.27
CA GLY A 475 19.60 1.46 -13.72
C GLY A 475 20.53 2.38 -14.52
N VAL A 476 21.69 2.72 -13.96
CA VAL A 476 22.69 3.58 -14.61
C VAL A 476 23.40 2.81 -15.72
N LEU A 477 23.48 3.38 -16.91
CA LEU A 477 24.12 2.74 -18.05
C LEU A 477 25.58 3.16 -18.22
N ARG A 478 26.43 2.20 -18.55
CA ARG A 478 27.83 2.40 -18.92
C ARG A 478 28.06 1.87 -20.33
N TRP A 479 28.43 2.74 -21.26
CA TRP A 479 28.66 2.33 -22.65
C TRP A 479 29.92 1.46 -22.77
N ILE A 480 29.83 0.37 -23.54
CA ILE A 480 30.96 -0.47 -23.96
C ILE A 480 31.31 -0.10 -25.42
N PRO A 481 32.41 0.62 -25.67
CA PRO A 481 32.68 1.20 -27.00
C PRO A 481 33.08 0.21 -28.07
N THR A 482 33.74 -0.90 -27.70
CA THR A 482 34.31 -1.85 -28.68
C THR A 482 34.18 -3.30 -28.22
N GLU A 483 34.26 -4.23 -29.18
CA GLU A 483 34.22 -5.67 -28.91
C GLU A 483 35.42 -6.17 -28.11
N GLU A 484 36.59 -5.53 -28.27
CA GLU A 484 37.79 -5.86 -27.49
C GLU A 484 37.57 -5.57 -26.02
N ILE A 485 36.92 -4.45 -25.67
CA ILE A 485 36.56 -4.11 -24.29
C ILE A 485 35.53 -5.11 -23.77
N ALA A 486 34.49 -5.42 -24.55
CA ALA A 486 33.47 -6.40 -24.17
C ALA A 486 34.08 -7.79 -23.90
N THR A 487 34.96 -8.25 -24.78
CA THR A 487 35.68 -9.52 -24.67
C THR A 487 36.61 -9.54 -23.47
N SER A 488 37.29 -8.42 -23.18
CA SER A 488 38.18 -8.30 -22.00
C SER A 488 37.40 -8.41 -20.69
N LEU A 489 36.23 -7.78 -20.60
CA LEU A 489 35.42 -7.77 -19.38
C LEU A 489 34.59 -9.06 -19.22
N TYR A 490 33.98 -9.57 -20.29
CA TYR A 490 32.96 -10.62 -20.20
C TYR A 490 33.34 -11.93 -20.92
N GLY A 491 34.52 -12.00 -21.54
CA GLY A 491 35.01 -13.15 -22.29
C GLY A 491 34.43 -13.26 -23.70
N ALA A 492 34.90 -14.25 -24.47
CA ALA A 492 34.51 -14.44 -25.87
C ALA A 492 33.00 -14.68 -26.09
N ALA A 493 32.27 -15.11 -25.06
CA ALA A 493 30.84 -15.34 -25.12
C ALA A 493 30.00 -14.11 -24.72
N TRP A 494 30.59 -12.92 -24.61
CA TRP A 494 29.91 -11.69 -24.15
C TRP A 494 28.63 -11.39 -24.93
N ALA A 495 28.61 -11.64 -26.24
CA ALA A 495 27.45 -11.38 -27.10
C ALA A 495 26.21 -12.17 -26.67
N LYS A 496 26.38 -13.35 -26.05
CA LYS A 496 25.26 -14.15 -25.51
C LYS A 496 24.64 -13.54 -24.24
N LYS A 497 25.30 -12.54 -23.64
CA LYS A 497 24.80 -11.81 -22.47
C LYS A 497 24.00 -10.57 -22.87
N ILE A 498 23.92 -10.23 -24.16
CA ILE A 498 23.16 -9.06 -24.62
C ILE A 498 21.67 -9.40 -24.64
N VAL A 499 20.88 -8.50 -24.05
CA VAL A 499 19.43 -8.54 -24.05
C VAL A 499 18.92 -7.30 -24.77
N ASP A 500 18.05 -7.50 -25.76
CA ASP A 500 17.31 -6.42 -26.39
C ASP A 500 16.21 -5.91 -25.45
N VAL A 501 16.30 -4.64 -25.09
CA VAL A 501 15.27 -3.93 -24.34
C VAL A 501 14.41 -3.16 -25.32
N ALA A 502 13.09 -3.34 -25.27
CA ALA A 502 12.19 -2.58 -26.12
C ALA A 502 12.24 -1.09 -25.77
N ASP A 503 12.19 -0.22 -26.79
CA ASP A 503 12.30 1.23 -26.66
C ASP A 503 11.41 1.85 -25.56
N PRO A 504 10.12 1.46 -25.38
CA PRO A 504 9.27 1.99 -24.31
C PRO A 504 9.74 1.65 -22.90
N PHE A 505 10.57 0.62 -22.74
CA PHE A 505 11.15 0.24 -21.44
C PHE A 505 12.54 0.81 -21.23
N PHE A 506 13.19 1.32 -22.29
CA PHE A 506 14.52 1.90 -22.18
C PHE A 506 14.54 3.23 -21.41
N ILE A 507 13.42 3.96 -21.40
CA ILE A 507 13.24 5.18 -20.59
C ILE A 507 13.38 4.94 -19.08
N ASN A 508 13.30 3.69 -18.62
CA ASN A 508 13.51 3.34 -17.22
C ASN A 508 15.00 3.23 -16.86
N TYR A 509 15.93 3.51 -17.78
CA TYR A 509 17.38 3.47 -17.55
C TYR A 509 17.98 4.87 -17.61
N GLN A 510 19.02 5.13 -16.81
CA GLN A 510 19.73 6.40 -16.82
C GLN A 510 20.84 6.38 -17.89
N SER A 511 20.51 6.82 -19.10
CA SER A 511 21.41 6.81 -20.26
C SER A 511 22.18 8.12 -20.49
N ALA A 512 21.75 9.23 -19.87
CA ALA A 512 22.26 10.58 -20.17
C ALA A 512 23.79 10.72 -20.09
N ASN A 513 24.43 10.04 -19.14
CA ASN A 513 25.88 10.10 -18.93
C ASN A 513 26.63 8.86 -19.43
N ALA A 514 25.94 7.90 -20.07
CA ALA A 514 26.52 6.59 -20.39
C ALA A 514 27.71 6.66 -21.35
N VAL A 515 27.68 7.62 -22.29
CA VAL A 515 28.75 7.83 -23.28
C VAL A 515 29.95 8.57 -22.66
N ALA A 516 29.67 9.61 -21.85
CA ALA A 516 30.70 10.34 -21.13
C ALA A 516 31.45 9.43 -20.15
N ASN A 517 30.73 8.50 -19.53
CA ASN A 517 31.23 7.52 -18.58
C ASN A 517 31.32 6.13 -19.23
N LYS A 518 31.98 6.00 -20.38
CA LYS A 518 32.20 4.69 -21.02
C LYS A 518 33.11 3.78 -20.17
N LEU A 519 33.04 2.47 -20.39
CA LEU A 519 33.93 1.49 -19.78
C LEU A 519 35.24 1.36 -20.55
N THR A 520 36.29 0.95 -19.83
CA THR A 520 37.58 0.53 -20.38
C THR A 520 37.79 -0.96 -20.12
N ALA A 521 38.78 -1.58 -20.77
CA ALA A 521 39.05 -3.02 -20.65
C ALA A 521 39.40 -3.51 -19.23
N THR A 522 39.69 -2.60 -18.29
CA THR A 522 40.03 -2.92 -16.90
C THR A 522 38.99 -2.44 -15.89
N GLN A 523 37.88 -1.85 -16.36
CA GLN A 523 36.86 -1.28 -15.50
C GLN A 523 35.58 -2.09 -15.57
N TYR A 524 35.35 -2.91 -14.54
CA TYR A 524 34.08 -3.59 -14.35
C TYR A 524 33.06 -2.61 -13.76
N PRO A 525 31.81 -2.61 -14.26
CA PRO A 525 30.77 -1.73 -13.77
C PRO A 525 30.40 -2.08 -12.33
N ALA A 526 29.97 -1.07 -11.56
CA ALA A 526 29.45 -1.29 -10.21
C ALA A 526 28.29 -2.31 -10.24
N GLY A 527 28.18 -3.15 -9.20
CA GLY A 527 27.23 -4.25 -9.17
C GLY A 527 27.74 -5.56 -9.76
N THR A 528 28.87 -5.56 -10.45
CA THR A 528 29.48 -6.78 -10.99
C THR A 528 30.07 -7.64 -9.87
N VAL A 529 29.85 -8.95 -9.93
CA VAL A 529 30.60 -9.92 -9.11
C VAL A 529 31.74 -10.47 -9.94
N ILE A 530 32.96 -10.27 -9.44
CA ILE A 530 34.19 -10.78 -10.07
C ILE A 530 34.80 -11.90 -9.23
N LYS A 531 35.57 -12.75 -9.89
CA LYS A 531 36.61 -13.58 -9.27
C LYS A 531 37.93 -13.35 -9.99
N TYR A 532 39.05 -13.46 -9.30
CA TYR A 532 40.35 -13.38 -9.96
C TYR A 532 40.75 -14.74 -10.52
N ALA A 533 41.41 -14.76 -11.69
CA ALA A 533 41.93 -15.99 -12.27
C ALA A 533 42.90 -16.74 -11.32
N SER A 534 43.67 -15.99 -10.53
CA SER A 534 44.58 -16.52 -9.50
C SER A 534 43.89 -17.03 -8.22
N ALA A 535 42.63 -16.66 -8.00
CA ALA A 535 41.86 -17.02 -6.82
C ALA A 535 40.40 -17.37 -7.22
N PRO A 536 40.19 -18.51 -7.89
CA PRO A 536 38.92 -18.83 -8.56
C PRO A 536 37.75 -19.12 -7.60
N THR A 537 38.02 -19.28 -6.31
CA THR A 537 37.02 -19.57 -5.26
C THR A 537 36.65 -18.34 -4.43
N THR A 538 37.34 -17.20 -4.62
CA THR A 538 37.06 -15.97 -3.88
C THR A 538 36.31 -14.98 -4.76
N TYR A 539 35.14 -14.57 -4.30
CA TYR A 539 34.25 -13.66 -5.03
C TYR A 539 34.31 -12.26 -4.43
N TYR A 540 34.17 -11.25 -5.29
CA TYR A 540 34.16 -9.86 -4.89
C TYR A 540 33.04 -9.09 -5.59
N TYR A 541 32.32 -8.27 -4.85
CA TYR A 541 31.36 -7.31 -5.37
C TYR A 541 32.08 -6.00 -5.71
N VAL A 542 31.89 -5.48 -6.93
CA VAL A 542 32.50 -4.23 -7.40
C VAL A 542 31.60 -3.04 -7.07
N GLU A 543 32.17 -2.01 -6.45
CA GLU A 543 31.47 -0.79 -6.03
C GLU A 543 32.36 0.44 -6.33
N GLY A 544 32.24 1.00 -7.55
CA GLY A 544 32.86 2.28 -7.92
C GLY A 544 34.38 2.37 -7.65
N GLY A 545 35.17 1.46 -8.23
CA GLY A 545 36.63 1.42 -8.04
C GLY A 545 37.09 0.71 -6.75
N LYS A 546 36.14 0.21 -5.94
CA LYS A 546 36.40 -0.65 -4.80
C LYS A 546 35.90 -2.07 -5.05
N LYS A 547 36.44 -3.03 -4.30
CA LYS A 547 35.94 -4.40 -4.23
C LYS A 547 35.63 -4.79 -2.80
N ARG A 548 34.54 -5.54 -2.61
CA ARG A 548 34.08 -6.05 -1.32
C ARG A 548 34.09 -7.56 -1.36
N ALA A 549 34.80 -8.19 -0.44
CA ALA A 549 34.87 -9.65 -0.39
C ALA A 549 33.47 -10.24 -0.07
N LEU A 550 33.13 -11.34 -0.73
CA LEU A 550 31.89 -12.09 -0.54
C LEU A 550 32.20 -13.49 0.00
N SER A 551 31.54 -13.88 1.08
CA SER A 551 31.48 -15.28 1.51
C SER A 551 30.47 -16.07 0.66
N SER A 552 30.58 -17.39 0.62
CA SER A 552 29.60 -18.26 -0.07
C SER A 552 28.17 -18.06 0.47
N SER A 553 28.01 -17.78 1.77
CA SER A 553 26.69 -17.47 2.36
C SER A 553 26.16 -16.12 1.90
N SER A 554 27.01 -15.09 1.83
CA SER A 554 26.62 -13.75 1.40
C SER A 554 26.17 -13.69 -0.06
N LEU A 555 26.77 -14.51 -0.94
CA LEU A 555 26.33 -14.64 -2.34
C LEU A 555 24.87 -15.10 -2.41
N THR A 556 24.55 -16.20 -1.73
CA THR A 556 23.19 -16.75 -1.70
C THR A 556 22.21 -15.79 -1.03
N GLN A 557 22.58 -15.20 0.11
CA GLN A 557 21.74 -14.26 0.86
C GLN A 557 21.44 -12.96 0.13
N ASN A 558 22.28 -12.58 -0.84
CA ASN A 558 22.09 -11.40 -1.69
C ASN A 558 21.63 -11.77 -3.12
N SER A 559 21.19 -13.02 -3.34
CA SER A 559 20.75 -13.51 -4.65
C SER A 559 21.77 -13.28 -5.78
N LEU A 560 23.06 -13.23 -5.45
CA LEU A 560 24.16 -13.07 -6.39
C LEU A 560 24.49 -14.45 -6.98
N ARG A 561 24.04 -14.70 -8.20
CA ARG A 561 24.17 -16.00 -8.87
C ARG A 561 25.53 -16.17 -9.53
N THR A 562 26.13 -17.33 -9.35
CA THR A 562 27.48 -17.65 -9.83
C THR A 562 27.60 -17.69 -11.35
N GLU A 563 26.52 -17.94 -12.07
CA GLU A 563 26.48 -17.91 -13.55
C GLU A 563 26.75 -16.53 -14.16
N PHE A 564 26.53 -15.45 -13.40
CA PHE A 564 26.82 -14.09 -13.82
C PHE A 564 28.21 -13.62 -13.41
N VAL A 565 28.94 -14.40 -12.61
CA VAL A 565 30.29 -14.04 -12.17
C VAL A 565 31.24 -13.99 -13.37
N VAL A 566 32.01 -12.91 -13.44
CA VAL A 566 33.05 -12.73 -14.46
C VAL A 566 34.44 -12.95 -13.87
N THR A 567 35.37 -13.43 -14.70
CA THR A 567 36.75 -13.66 -14.29
C THR A 567 37.59 -12.44 -14.65
N ALA A 568 38.16 -11.78 -13.66
CA ALA A 568 39.08 -10.65 -13.83
C ALA A 568 40.56 -11.11 -13.85
N PRO A 569 41.41 -10.52 -14.71
CA PRO A 569 42.85 -10.76 -14.66
C PRO A 569 43.47 -10.09 -13.43
N SER A 570 44.66 -10.55 -13.02
CA SER A 570 45.39 -9.98 -11.88
C SER A 570 45.82 -8.52 -12.09
N SER A 571 45.88 -8.05 -13.34
CA SER A 571 46.17 -6.66 -13.69
C SER A 571 45.04 -5.67 -13.33
N VAL A 572 43.84 -6.16 -13.01
CA VAL A 572 42.71 -5.32 -12.58
C VAL A 572 42.73 -5.15 -11.07
N GLU A 573 43.19 -3.98 -10.63
CA GLU A 573 43.31 -3.65 -9.21
C GLU A 573 42.13 -2.81 -8.73
N TYR A 574 41.56 -3.22 -7.59
CA TYR A 574 40.52 -2.48 -6.88
C TYR A 574 40.92 -2.33 -5.42
N ILE A 575 40.56 -1.18 -4.84
CA ILE A 575 40.76 -0.91 -3.42
C ILE A 575 39.84 -1.84 -2.61
N ASN A 576 40.39 -2.55 -1.63
CA ASN A 576 39.59 -3.36 -0.72
C ASN A 576 38.67 -2.47 0.13
N SER A 577 37.41 -2.87 0.26
CA SER A 577 36.40 -2.24 1.11
C SER A 577 35.76 -3.30 2.02
N THR A 578 34.87 -2.86 2.90
CA THR A 578 34.19 -3.70 3.89
C THR A 578 33.54 -4.92 3.23
N ALA A 579 33.84 -6.11 3.74
CA ALA A 579 33.27 -7.36 3.24
C ALA A 579 31.75 -7.39 3.44
N VAL A 580 31.05 -8.06 2.51
CA VAL A 580 29.61 -8.32 2.60
C VAL A 580 29.45 -9.68 3.28
N ASN A 581 28.99 -9.69 4.53
CA ASN A 581 28.88 -10.90 5.34
C ASN A 581 27.43 -11.40 5.51
N SER A 582 26.45 -10.55 5.18
CA SER A 582 25.02 -10.84 5.30
C SER A 582 24.23 -10.23 4.14
N THR A 583 22.91 -10.37 4.16
CA THR A 583 22.02 -9.60 3.27
C THR A 583 22.25 -8.10 3.44
N GLU A 584 22.41 -7.39 2.34
CA GLU A 584 22.53 -5.93 2.29
C GLU A 584 21.47 -5.33 1.37
N THR A 585 20.71 -4.37 1.90
CA THR A 585 19.62 -3.73 1.16
C THR A 585 20.10 -3.08 -0.13
N GLY A 586 21.28 -2.46 -0.15
CA GLY A 586 21.83 -1.82 -1.35
C GLY A 586 22.09 -2.78 -2.52
N ILE A 587 22.33 -4.06 -2.24
CA ILE A 587 22.55 -5.10 -3.26
C ILE A 587 21.23 -5.76 -3.68
N MET A 588 20.30 -5.88 -2.73
CA MET A 588 19.02 -6.56 -2.91
C MET A 588 17.88 -5.65 -3.38
N THR A 589 18.08 -4.34 -3.42
CA THR A 589 17.02 -3.39 -3.79
C THR A 589 16.58 -3.62 -5.23
N VAL A 590 15.41 -4.23 -5.40
CA VAL A 590 14.76 -4.46 -6.68
C VAL A 590 13.95 -3.21 -7.02
N ALA A 591 14.61 -2.19 -7.55
CA ALA A 591 13.96 -0.96 -7.99
C ALA A 591 14.62 -0.44 -9.27
N GLY A 592 13.82 0.22 -10.12
CA GLY A 592 14.32 1.12 -11.16
C GLY A 592 14.85 2.43 -10.55
N PRO A 593 15.42 3.34 -11.36
CA PRO A 593 15.92 4.65 -10.94
C PRO A 593 14.91 5.48 -10.14
#